data_AF-A0A7Z0ARS5-F1
#
_entry.id   AF-A0A7Z0ARS5-F1
#
_cell.length_a   1.000
_cell.length_b   1.000
_cell.length_c   1.000
_cell.angle_alpha   90.00
_cell.angle_beta   90.00
_cell.angle_gamma   90.00
#
_symmetry.space_group_name_H-M   'P 1'
#
loop_
_entity.id
_entity.type
_entity.pdbx_description
1 polymer ?
#
loop_
_entity_poly.entity_id
_entity_poly.type
_entity_poly.pdbx_seq_one_letter_code
_entity_poly.pdbx_strand_id
1 'polypeptide(L)'
;MSEQDNTLEDLISDFLNKVDIGTKLLEENFGTRNILRLWRSNQIQRCGKITDTVEYELHGIGCAIHFPTESVDFDYGSNDRIDGFDIWRLYIYASDRPLKYRKYCDKNELKKEFNEYLSLKKIEKMSASDDLYILKNSE
;
A
#
# COMPACT_ATOMS: atom_id res chain seq x y z
N MET A 1 17.96 19.18 16.65
CA MET A 1 16.65 19.28 15.97
C MET A 1 15.83 18.13 16.51
N SER A 2 14.71 18.40 17.17
CA SER A 2 13.81 17.31 17.56
C SER A 2 13.24 16.70 16.28
N GLU A 3 13.60 15.46 15.97
CA GLU A 3 12.88 14.68 14.97
C GLU A 3 11.43 14.62 15.45
N GLN A 4 10.53 15.31 14.76
CA GLN A 4 9.12 15.13 15.01
C GLN A 4 8.77 13.78 14.40
N ASP A 5 8.42 12.82 15.26
CA ASP A 5 8.01 11.50 14.80
C ASP A 5 6.81 11.66 13.85
N ASN A 6 6.94 11.08 12.65
CA ASN A 6 5.86 11.05 11.67
C ASN A 6 4.61 10.40 12.29
N THR A 7 3.43 10.91 11.95
CA THR A 7 2.15 10.39 12.42
C THR A 7 1.69 9.18 11.60
N LEU A 8 0.65 8.49 12.06
CA LEU A 8 0.05 7.38 11.32
C LEU A 8 -0.56 7.88 10.00
N GLU A 9 -1.07 9.10 9.99
CA GLU A 9 -1.60 9.74 8.79
C GLU A 9 -0.49 10.03 7.76
N ASP A 10 0.70 10.43 8.21
CA ASP A 10 1.87 10.60 7.33
C ASP A 10 2.32 9.25 6.74
N LEU A 11 2.28 8.17 7.53
CA LEU A 11 2.60 6.83 7.06
C LEU A 11 1.59 6.34 6.01
N ILE A 12 0.29 6.47 6.30
CA ILE A 12 -0.78 6.05 5.39
C ILE A 12 -0.72 6.85 4.10
N SER A 13 -0.58 8.17 4.18
CA SER A 13 -0.55 9.05 3.01
C SER A 13 0.65 8.76 2.10
N ASP A 14 1.83 8.51 2.68
CA ASP A 14 3.03 8.16 1.92
C ASP A 14 2.91 6.77 1.27
N PHE A 15 2.37 5.78 2.00
CA PHE A 15 2.06 4.46 1.46
C PHE A 15 1.13 4.55 0.25
N LEU A 16 -0.01 5.25 0.40
CA LEU A 16 -1.00 5.41 -0.66
C LEU A 16 -0.45 6.17 -1.87
N ASN A 17 0.35 7.22 -1.63
CA ASN A 17 1.04 7.94 -2.69
C ASN A 17 1.98 7.00 -3.48
N LYS A 18 2.73 6.14 -2.77
CA LYS A 18 3.63 5.18 -3.41
C LYS A 18 2.87 4.13 -4.23
N VAL A 19 1.72 3.65 -3.75
CA VAL A 19 0.83 2.76 -4.51
C VAL A 19 0.32 3.47 -5.78
N ASP A 20 -0.13 4.73 -5.68
CA ASP A 20 -0.59 5.50 -6.85
C ASP A 20 0.52 5.68 -7.89
N ILE A 21 1.74 6.03 -7.46
CA ILE A 21 2.90 6.13 -8.36
C ILE A 21 3.17 4.79 -9.07
N GLY A 22 3.24 3.69 -8.32
CA GLY A 22 3.54 2.38 -8.90
C GLY A 22 2.45 1.90 -9.86
N THR A 23 1.19 2.09 -9.49
CA THR A 23 0.06 1.68 -10.33
C THR A 23 -0.08 2.54 -11.58
N LYS A 24 0.31 3.82 -11.55
CA LYS A 24 0.44 4.63 -12.77
C LYS A 24 1.47 4.06 -13.74
N LEU A 25 2.62 3.59 -13.24
CA LEU A 25 3.61 2.91 -14.11
C LEU A 25 3.04 1.62 -14.71
N LEU A 26 2.24 0.87 -13.94
CA LEU A 26 1.52 -0.30 -14.48
C LEU A 26 0.53 0.10 -15.59
N GLU A 27 -0.22 1.18 -15.39
CA GLU A 27 -1.17 1.70 -16.36
C GLU A 27 -0.48 2.15 -17.66
N GLU A 28 0.64 2.86 -17.55
CA GLU A 28 1.43 3.30 -18.70
C GLU A 28 2.00 2.12 -19.49
N ASN A 29 2.44 1.05 -18.82
CA ASN A 29 3.10 -0.09 -19.46
C ASN A 29 2.15 -1.21 -19.92
N PHE A 30 1.05 -1.45 -19.18
CA PHE A 30 0.12 -2.55 -19.41
C PHE A 30 -1.30 -2.11 -19.78
N GLY A 31 -1.58 -0.80 -19.78
CA GLY A 31 -2.90 -0.23 -20.09
C GLY A 31 -3.91 -0.31 -18.95
N THR A 32 -3.51 -0.74 -17.75
CA THR A 32 -4.37 -0.76 -16.56
C THR A 32 -3.55 -0.72 -15.26
N ARG A 33 -4.12 -0.13 -14.22
CA ARG A 33 -3.57 -0.14 -12.86
C ARG A 33 -3.69 -1.49 -12.17
N ASN A 34 -4.69 -2.29 -12.55
CA ASN A 34 -4.93 -3.63 -12.02
C ASN A 34 -4.55 -4.71 -13.03
N ILE A 35 -3.33 -5.22 -12.91
CA ILE A 35 -2.77 -6.23 -13.82
C ILE A 35 -3.12 -7.67 -13.41
N LEU A 36 -3.87 -7.91 -12.32
CA LEU A 36 -4.25 -9.27 -11.89
C LEU A 36 -4.99 -10.03 -12.99
N ARG A 37 -5.86 -9.35 -13.73
CA ARG A 37 -6.61 -9.99 -14.81
C ARG A 37 -5.67 -10.48 -15.91
N LEU A 38 -4.63 -9.71 -16.24
CA LEU A 38 -3.62 -10.08 -17.23
C LEU A 38 -2.84 -11.33 -16.77
N TRP A 39 -2.52 -11.42 -15.48
CA TRP A 39 -1.85 -12.60 -14.94
C TRP A 39 -2.78 -13.82 -14.95
N ARG A 40 -4.03 -13.68 -14.49
CA ARG A 40 -5.03 -14.77 -14.47
C ARG A 40 -5.40 -15.27 -15.86
N SER A 41 -5.26 -14.43 -16.89
CA SER A 41 -5.46 -14.79 -18.30
C SER A 41 -4.18 -15.25 -19.01
N ASN A 42 -3.06 -15.44 -18.29
CA ASN A 42 -1.75 -15.82 -18.82
C ASN A 42 -1.16 -14.84 -19.85
N GLN A 43 -1.55 -13.56 -19.82
CA GLN A 43 -0.98 -12.52 -20.68
C GLN A 43 0.35 -11.97 -20.14
N ILE A 44 0.56 -12.05 -18.83
CA ILE A 44 1.82 -11.70 -18.16
C ILE A 44 2.23 -12.78 -17.16
N GLN A 45 3.51 -12.81 -16.79
CA GLN A 45 4.01 -13.69 -15.73
C GLN A 45 3.66 -13.15 -14.35
N ARG A 46 3.86 -13.96 -13.30
CA ARG A 46 3.64 -13.55 -11.91
C ARG A 46 4.58 -12.42 -11.48
N CYS A 47 5.83 -12.45 -11.94
CA CYS A 47 6.84 -11.44 -11.69
C CYS A 47 7.35 -10.91 -13.03
N GLY A 48 7.70 -9.63 -13.09
CA GLY A 48 8.25 -9.05 -14.31
C GLY A 48 8.66 -7.59 -14.15
N LYS A 49 9.11 -7.00 -15.26
CA LYS A 49 9.50 -5.60 -15.31
C LYS A 49 8.33 -4.71 -15.68
N ILE A 50 8.21 -3.57 -15.02
CA ILE A 50 7.38 -2.43 -15.44
C ILE A 50 8.23 -1.49 -16.29
N THR A 51 9.45 -1.19 -15.82
CA THR A 51 10.48 -0.42 -16.55
C THR A 51 11.84 -1.12 -16.40
N ASP A 52 12.92 -0.52 -16.91
CA ASP A 52 14.28 -1.09 -16.75
C ASP A 52 14.71 -1.25 -15.28
N THR A 53 14.15 -0.44 -14.38
CA THR A 53 14.56 -0.35 -12.97
C THR A 53 13.43 -0.60 -11.97
N VAL A 54 12.21 -0.84 -12.45
CA VAL A 54 11.02 -1.08 -11.61
C VAL A 54 10.41 -2.42 -11.99
N GLU A 55 10.17 -3.26 -10.99
CA GLU A 55 9.63 -4.61 -11.14
C GLU A 55 8.30 -4.75 -10.39
N TYR A 56 7.48 -5.72 -10.82
CA TYR A 56 6.25 -6.12 -10.15
C TYR A 56 6.33 -7.58 -9.72
N GLU A 57 5.66 -7.90 -8.61
CA GLU A 57 5.39 -9.26 -8.16
C GLU A 57 3.92 -9.38 -7.74
N LEU A 58 3.17 -10.24 -8.44
CA LEU A 58 1.77 -10.53 -8.13
C LEU A 58 1.64 -11.65 -7.10
N HIS A 59 0.67 -11.48 -6.21
CA HIS A 59 0.29 -12.42 -5.17
C HIS A 59 -1.22 -12.32 -4.91
N GLY A 60 -1.86 -13.38 -4.40
CA GLY A 60 -3.27 -13.36 -3.96
C GLY A 60 -4.21 -12.47 -4.79
N ILE A 61 -4.62 -11.36 -4.19
CA ILE A 61 -5.42 -10.30 -4.81
C ILE A 61 -4.66 -8.96 -4.91
N GLY A 62 -3.33 -8.98 -4.89
CA GLY A 62 -2.49 -7.79 -4.81
C GLY A 62 -1.26 -7.82 -5.69
N CYS A 63 -0.41 -6.81 -5.49
CA CYS A 63 0.83 -6.60 -6.19
C CYS A 63 1.85 -5.94 -5.25
N ALA A 64 3.08 -6.44 -5.26
CA ALA A 64 4.24 -5.71 -4.80
C ALA A 64 4.91 -5.01 -5.99
N ILE A 65 5.35 -3.77 -5.79
CA ILE A 65 6.13 -3.01 -6.76
C ILE A 65 7.47 -2.66 -6.13
N HIS A 66 8.53 -3.06 -6.81
CA HIS A 66 9.92 -2.90 -6.37
C HIS A 66 10.56 -1.77 -7.17
N PHE A 67 10.84 -0.66 -6.48
CA PHE A 67 11.62 0.46 -7.00
C PHE A 67 13.11 0.25 -6.65
N PRO A 68 14.03 1.02 -7.23
CA PRO A 68 15.47 0.83 -6.99
C PRO A 68 15.92 0.86 -5.53
N THR A 69 15.21 1.61 -4.68
CA THR A 69 15.60 1.83 -3.28
C THR A 69 14.56 1.40 -2.26
N GLU A 70 13.38 1.00 -2.70
CA GLU A 70 12.24 0.79 -1.81
C GLU A 70 11.15 -0.04 -2.48
N SER A 71 10.24 -0.61 -1.71
CA SER A 71 9.09 -1.35 -2.24
C SER A 71 7.76 -0.89 -1.64
N VAL A 72 6.66 -1.28 -2.29
CA VAL A 72 5.30 -1.15 -1.76
C VAL A 72 4.49 -2.39 -2.12
N ASP A 73 3.85 -3.01 -1.12
CA ASP A 73 2.95 -4.17 -1.25
C ASP A 73 1.52 -3.71 -0.92
N PHE A 74 0.60 -3.95 -1.83
CA PHE A 74 -0.80 -3.58 -1.70
C PHE A 74 -1.73 -4.66 -2.26
N ASP A 75 -2.96 -4.69 -1.77
CA ASP A 75 -4.04 -5.48 -2.36
C ASP A 75 -4.97 -4.58 -3.18
N TYR A 76 -5.48 -5.13 -4.28
CA TYR A 76 -6.58 -4.51 -5.00
C TYR A 76 -7.88 -4.75 -4.24
N GLY A 77 -8.54 -3.65 -3.89
CA GLY A 77 -9.87 -3.65 -3.31
C GLY A 77 -10.97 -3.88 -4.33
N SER A 78 -12.21 -3.92 -3.83
CA SER A 78 -13.42 -3.95 -4.65
C SER A 78 -13.44 -2.83 -5.69
N ASN A 79 -13.89 -3.12 -6.92
CA ASN A 79 -13.88 -2.19 -8.06
C ASN A 79 -12.50 -1.62 -8.42
N ASP A 80 -11.47 -2.47 -8.38
CA ASP A 80 -10.08 -2.13 -8.73
C ASP A 80 -9.47 -1.00 -7.89
N ARG A 81 -10.00 -0.78 -6.68
CA ARG A 81 -9.49 0.21 -5.74
C ARG A 81 -8.07 -0.12 -5.30
N ILE A 82 -7.25 0.91 -5.13
CA ILE A 82 -5.84 0.81 -4.73
C ILE A 82 -5.52 1.61 -3.47
N ASP A 83 -6.54 2.22 -2.88
CA ASP A 83 -6.44 3.09 -1.72
C ASP A 83 -6.75 2.36 -0.39
N GLY A 84 -6.65 1.03 -0.43
CA GLY A 84 -6.81 0.15 0.73
C GLY A 84 -5.48 -0.16 1.40
N PHE A 85 -5.51 -0.23 2.73
CA PHE A 85 -4.35 -0.59 3.54
C PHE A 85 -4.77 -1.42 4.76
N ASP A 86 -3.81 -2.10 5.36
CA ASP A 86 -3.97 -2.81 6.62
C ASP A 86 -2.70 -2.66 7.48
N ILE A 87 -2.76 -3.17 8.72
CA ILE A 87 -1.64 -3.08 9.67
C ILE A 87 -0.38 -3.77 9.13
N TRP A 88 -0.51 -4.90 8.43
CA TRP A 88 0.63 -5.65 7.93
C TRP A 88 1.36 -4.89 6.81
N ARG A 89 0.62 -4.32 5.86
CA ARG A 89 1.18 -3.54 4.76
C ARG A 89 1.86 -2.26 5.22
N LEU A 90 1.21 -1.53 6.12
CA LEU A 90 1.79 -0.35 6.74
C LEU A 90 3.05 -0.68 7.55
N TYR A 91 3.05 -1.81 8.26
CA TYR A 91 4.20 -2.29 9.00
C TYR A 91 5.40 -2.62 8.09
N ILE A 92 5.17 -3.36 7.00
CA ILE A 92 6.22 -3.68 6.03
C ILE A 92 6.76 -2.40 5.38
N TYR A 93 5.88 -1.48 4.96
CA TYR A 93 6.25 -0.21 4.37
C TYR A 93 7.10 0.66 5.31
N ALA A 94 6.71 0.76 6.59
CA ALA A 94 7.48 1.46 7.61
C ALA A 94 8.83 0.78 7.89
N SER A 95 8.86 -0.55 7.91
CA SER A 95 10.08 -1.34 8.17
C SER A 95 11.13 -1.22 7.07
N ASP A 96 10.71 -0.96 5.83
CA ASP A 96 11.59 -0.62 4.70
C ASP A 96 12.16 0.82 4.80
N ARG A 97 11.57 1.65 5.68
CA ARG A 97 11.91 3.08 5.87
C ARG A 97 12.14 3.44 7.34
N PRO A 98 13.03 2.73 8.07
CA PRO A 98 13.14 2.83 9.53
C PRO A 98 13.67 4.19 10.02
N LEU A 99 14.36 4.95 9.15
CA LEU A 99 14.81 6.31 9.48
C LEU A 99 13.65 7.32 9.47
N LYS A 100 12.62 7.10 8.64
CA LYS A 100 11.45 7.98 8.52
C LYS A 100 10.33 7.56 9.48
N TYR A 101 10.08 6.26 9.60
CA TYR A 101 8.94 5.72 10.34
C TYR A 101 9.36 4.81 11.51
N ARG A 102 10.42 5.18 12.25
CA ARG A 102 11.00 4.38 13.34
C ARG A 102 9.94 3.88 14.33
N LYS A 103 9.01 4.75 14.72
CA LYS A 103 7.90 4.44 15.64
C LYS A 103 7.06 3.25 15.15
N TYR A 104 6.81 3.17 13.84
CA TYR A 104 5.96 2.16 13.22
C TYR A 104 6.72 0.90 12.80
N CYS A 105 8.03 0.83 13.05
CA CYS A 105 8.79 -0.42 13.06
C CYS A 105 8.42 -1.29 14.29
N ASP A 106 7.71 -0.76 15.28
CA ASP A 106 7.00 -1.54 16.30
C ASP A 106 5.55 -1.78 15.87
N LYS A 107 5.23 -3.04 15.53
CA LYS A 107 3.89 -3.44 15.10
C LYS A 107 2.83 -3.22 16.18
N ASN A 108 3.18 -3.26 17.46
CA ASN A 108 2.24 -3.02 18.56
C ASN A 108 1.85 -1.55 18.65
N GLU A 109 2.82 -0.64 18.48
CA GLU A 109 2.55 0.80 18.47
C GLU A 109 1.69 1.18 17.25
N LEU A 110 2.02 0.64 16.07
CA LEU A 110 1.18 0.80 14.87
C LEU A 110 -0.25 0.30 15.12
N LYS A 111 -0.42 -0.91 15.67
CA LYS A 111 -1.75 -1.48 15.94
C LYS A 111 -2.55 -0.64 16.94
N LYS A 112 -1.89 -0.05 17.95
CA LYS A 112 -2.52 0.82 18.93
C LYS A 112 -3.11 2.07 18.28
N GLU A 113 -2.30 2.82 17.52
CA GLU A 113 -2.78 4.02 16.80
C GLU A 113 -3.81 3.70 15.72
N PHE A 114 -3.65 2.57 15.03
CA PHE A 114 -4.61 2.11 14.03
C PHE A 114 -6.00 1.91 14.65
N ASN A 115 -6.08 1.27 15.82
CA ASN A 115 -7.33 1.08 16.54
C ASN A 115 -7.90 2.41 17.07
N GLU A 116 -7.03 3.35 17.46
CA GLU A 116 -7.44 4.70 17.84
C GLU A 116 -8.07 5.43 16.64
N TYR A 117 -7.44 5.40 15.46
CA TYR A 117 -7.98 5.97 14.22
C TYR A 117 -9.32 5.34 13.84
N LEU A 118 -9.47 4.02 14.01
CA LEU A 118 -10.74 3.32 13.80
C LEU A 118 -11.82 3.78 14.79
N SER A 119 -11.47 3.93 16.07
CA SER A 119 -12.40 4.43 17.10
C SER A 119 -12.84 5.87 16.88
N LEU A 120 -11.93 6.71 16.37
CA LEU A 120 -12.17 8.11 16.01
C LEU A 120 -12.83 8.27 14.64
N LYS A 121 -13.10 7.16 13.92
CA LYS A 121 -13.65 7.15 12.56
C LYS A 121 -12.83 7.94 11.55
N LYS A 122 -11.51 8.03 11.75
CA LYS A 122 -10.55 8.57 10.76
C LYS A 122 -10.28 7.58 9.63
N ILE A 123 -10.44 6.29 9.92
CA ILE A 123 -10.39 5.20 8.95
C ILE A 123 -11.64 4.34 9.08
N GLU A 124 -12.01 3.66 8.02
CA GLU A 124 -13.12 2.72 7.99
C GLU A 124 -12.79 1.51 7.11
N LYS A 125 -13.52 0.40 7.30
CA LYS A 125 -13.38 -0.76 6.42
C LYS A 125 -13.76 -0.39 4.99
N MET A 126 -12.97 -0.83 4.02
CA MET A 126 -13.24 -0.61 2.60
C MET A 126 -14.56 -1.27 2.18
N SER A 127 -14.82 -2.47 2.67
CA SER A 127 -16.09 -3.17 2.50
C SER A 127 -16.31 -4.17 3.64
N ALA A 128 -17.51 -4.74 3.73
CA ALA A 128 -17.82 -5.75 4.73
C ALA A 128 -16.99 -7.04 4.56
N SER A 129 -16.58 -7.36 3.33
CA SER A 129 -15.84 -8.56 2.97
C SER A 129 -14.32 -8.35 2.91
N ASP A 130 -13.86 -7.11 2.88
CA ASP A 130 -12.43 -6.80 2.79
C ASP A 130 -11.79 -6.68 4.17
N ASP A 131 -10.52 -7.08 4.25
CA ASP A 131 -9.65 -6.85 5.42
C ASP A 131 -8.86 -5.54 5.30
N LEU A 132 -9.16 -4.74 4.26
CA LEU A 132 -8.57 -3.44 3.99
C LEU A 132 -9.40 -2.30 4.62
N TYR A 133 -8.69 -1.24 4.97
CA TYR A 133 -9.22 0.00 5.50
C TYR A 133 -8.84 1.15 4.58
N ILE A 134 -9.62 2.23 4.65
CA ILE A 134 -9.46 3.42 3.83
C ILE A 134 -9.46 4.64 4.74
N LEU A 135 -8.81 5.72 4.31
CA LEU A 135 -8.98 7.01 4.97
C LEU A 135 -10.42 7.48 4.76
N LYS A 136 -11.05 7.92 5.83
CA LYS A 136 -12.35 8.57 5.72
C LYS A 136 -12.10 10.01 5.25
N ASN A 137 -12.68 10.39 4.12
CA ASN A 137 -12.62 11.78 3.68
C ASN A 137 -13.27 12.66 4.77
N SER A 138 -12.55 13.67 5.22
CA SER A 138 -13.12 14.73 6.06
C SER A 138 -14.22 15.42 5.24
N GLU A 139 -15.48 15.21 5.64
CA GLU A 139 -16.62 16.02 5.16
C GLU A 139 -16.50 17.47 5.63
#